data_AF-A0A5C0SJ19-F1
#
_entry.id   AF-A0A5C0SJ19-F1
#
_cell.length_a   1.000
_cell.length_b   1.000
_cell.length_c   1.000
_cell.angle_alpha   90.00
_cell.angle_beta   90.00
_cell.angle_gamma   90.00
#
_symmetry.space_group_name_H-M   'P 1'
#
loop_
_entity.id
_entity.type
_entity.pdbx_description
1 polymer ?
#
loop_
_entity_poly.entity_id
_entity_poly.type
_entity_poly.pdbx_seq_one_letter_code
_entity_poly.pdbx_strand_id
1 'polypeptide(L)' 'MALSWGVKENVDPKYADIVKEYIADMEGSNVKLDSEKTVAILKAGLKERKGKYILIFRYQLV' A
#
# COMPACT_ATOMS: atom_id res chain seq x y z
N MET A 1 -8.64 15.45 -11.76
CA MET A 1 -8.34 14.46 -10.70
C MET A 1 -7.18 13.60 -11.18
N ALA A 2 -6.12 13.46 -10.39
CA ALA A 2 -4.97 12.63 -10.78
C ALA A 2 -5.38 11.16 -10.92
N LEU A 3 -4.76 10.43 -11.85
CA LEU A 3 -4.97 8.99 -12.00
C LEU A 3 -4.43 8.26 -10.75
N SER A 4 -5.16 7.23 -10.31
CA SER A 4 -4.70 6.38 -9.19
C SER A 4 -3.43 5.63 -9.59
N TRP A 5 -2.39 5.71 -8.75
CA TRP A 5 -1.15 4.98 -8.95
C TRP A 5 -1.20 3.64 -8.21
N GLY A 6 -0.73 2.57 -8.87
CA GLY A 6 -0.61 1.24 -8.27
C GLY A 6 0.85 0.82 -8.13
N VAL A 7 1.25 0.44 -6.93
CA VAL A 7 2.57 -0.12 -6.61
C VAL A 7 2.40 -1.61 -6.31
N LYS A 8 3.33 -2.41 -6.84
CA LYS A 8 3.41 -3.85 -6.57
C LYS A 8 4.85 -4.19 -6.24
N GLU A 9 5.10 -4.65 -5.02
CA GLU A 9 6.44 -4.96 -4.55
C GLU A 9 6.49 -6.36 -3.95
N ASN A 10 7.66 -7.00 -4.03
CA ASN A 10 7.87 -8.27 -3.36
C ASN A 10 8.27 -8.03 -1.92
N VAL A 11 7.68 -8.79 -1.01
CA VAL A 11 7.97 -8.76 0.43
C VAL A 11 8.62 -10.08 0.81
N ASP A 12 9.69 -10.00 1.58
CA ASP A 12 10.33 -11.18 2.15
C ASP A 12 9.33 -11.87 3.10
N PRO A 13 9.13 -13.20 2.99
CA PRO A 13 8.26 -13.96 3.88
C PRO A 13 8.43 -13.65 5.38
N LYS A 14 9.66 -13.33 5.82
CA LYS A 14 9.95 -13.02 7.23
C LYS A 14 9.21 -11.80 7.77
N TYR A 15 8.83 -10.87 6.89
CA TYR A 15 8.14 -9.63 7.26
C TYR A 15 6.68 -9.61 6.81
N ALA A 16 6.18 -10.71 6.22
CA ALA A 16 4.85 -10.76 5.63
C ALA A 16 3.74 -10.39 6.64
N ASP A 17 3.78 -10.97 7.85
CA ASP A 17 2.75 -10.74 8.86
C ASP A 17 2.73 -9.27 9.35
N ILE A 18 3.91 -8.72 9.65
CA ILE A 18 4.05 -7.33 10.11
C ILE A 18 3.60 -6.35 9.02
N VAL A 19 4.03 -6.57 7.77
CA VAL A 19 3.63 -5.71 6.65
C VAL A 19 2.14 -5.80 6.38
N LYS A 20 1.54 -6.99 6.54
CA LYS A 20 0.11 -7.20 6.34
C LYS A 20 -0.72 -6.42 7.36
N GLU A 21 -0.36 -6.47 8.64
CA GLU A 21 -1.04 -5.70 9.69
C GLU A 21 -0.87 -4.20 9.46
N TYR A 22 0.37 -3.74 9.28
CA TYR A 22 0.67 -2.32 9.10
C TYR A 22 -0.05 -1.70 7.89
N ILE A 23 -0.09 -2.42 6.76
CA ILE A 23 -0.68 -1.89 5.53
C ILE A 23 -2.22 -1.93 5.55
N ALA A 24 -2.82 -2.83 6.32
CA ALA A 24 -4.28 -2.93 6.45
C ALA A 24 -4.86 -1.69 7.13
N ASP A 25 -4.17 -1.17 8.15
CA ASP A 25 -4.57 0.05 8.85
C ASP A 25 -4.46 1.31 7.98
N MET A 26 -3.67 1.25 6.90
CA MET A 26 -3.51 2.36 5.96
C MET A 26 -4.61 2.43 4.91
N GLU A 27 -5.34 1.35 4.64
CA GLU A 27 -6.38 1.33 3.61
C GLU A 27 -7.50 2.32 3.94
N GLY A 28 -7.81 3.24 3.00
CA GLY A 28 -8.82 4.29 3.20
C GLY A 28 -8.32 5.53 3.95
N SER A 29 -7.06 5.56 4.39
CA SER A 29 -6.47 6.71 5.07
C SER A 29 -5.95 7.79 4.10
N ASN A 30 -5.79 9.02 4.61
CA ASN A 30 -5.16 10.12 3.90
C ASN A 30 -3.76 10.36 4.48
N VAL A 31 -2.74 10.34 3.63
CA VAL A 31 -1.35 10.59 4.02
C VAL A 31 -0.92 11.95 3.47
N LYS A 32 -0.48 12.84 4.36
CA LYS A 32 0.14 14.11 3.95
C LYS A 32 1.61 13.86 3.64
N LEU A 33 2.02 14.18 2.42
CA LEU A 33 3.41 14.10 1.98
C LEU A 33 4.18 15.34 2.45
N ASP A 34 5.51 15.23 2.52
CA ASP A 34 6.41 16.36 2.83
C ASP A 34 6.28 17.51 1.82
N SER A 35 5.77 17.21 0.62
CA SER A 35 5.42 18.20 -0.41
C SER A 35 4.12 18.98 -0.13
N GLU A 36 3.55 18.85 1.07
CA GLU A 36 2.25 19.35 1.52
C GLU A 36 1.02 18.79 0.79
N LYS A 37 1.23 17.96 -0.24
CA LYS A 37 0.17 17.27 -0.98
C LYS A 37 -0.41 16.13 -0.16
N THR A 38 -1.71 15.91 -0.29
CA THR A 38 -2.40 14.79 0.36
C THR A 38 -2.66 13.69 -0.64
N VAL A 39 -2.37 12.44 -0.27
CA VAL A 39 -2.75 11.26 -1.04
C VAL A 39 -3.76 10.43 -0.27
N ALA A 40 -4.82 10.00 -0.94
CA ALA A 40 -5.78 9.04 -0.43
C ALA A 40 -5.29 7.63 -0.77
N ILE A 41 -5.17 6.78 0.24
CA ILE A 41 -4.86 5.36 0.09
C ILE A 41 -6.16 4.66 -0.28
N LEU A 42 -6.26 4.21 -1.53
CA LEU A 42 -7.46 3.55 -2.05
C LEU A 42 -7.48 2.06 -1.77
N LYS A 43 -6.30 1.43 -1.73
CA LYS A 43 -6.16 0.00 -1.47
C LYS A 43 -4.76 -0.30 -0.96
N ALA A 44 -4.66 -1.08 0.11
CA ALA A 44 -3.38 -1.49 0.65
C ALA A 44 -3.53 -2.93 1.16
N GLY A 45 -2.67 -3.85 0.70
CA GLY A 45 -2.79 -5.24 1.12
C GLY A 45 -1.65 -6.11 0.64
N LEU A 46 -1.41 -7.18 1.38
CA LEU A 46 -0.42 -8.20 1.03
C LEU A 46 -1.12 -9.41 0.41
N LYS A 47 -0.62 -9.88 -0.74
CA LYS A 47 -1.13 -11.07 -1.43
C LYS A 47 -0.05 -12.13 -1.50
N GLU A 48 -0.35 -13.32 -1.00
CA GLU A 48 0.53 -14.48 -1.16
C GLU A 48 0.24 -15.21 -2.47
N ARG A 49 1.29 -15.58 -3.21
CA ARG A 49 1.19 -16.45 -4.39
C ARG A 49 2.44 -17.32 -4.53
N LYS A 50 2.28 -18.65 -4.39
CA LYS A 50 3.36 -19.64 -4.54
C LYS A 50 4.58 -19.35 -3.64
N GLY A 51 4.35 -19.02 -2.36
CA GLY A 51 5.42 -18.71 -1.41
C GLY A 51 6.09 -17.35 -1.60
N LYS A 52 5.57 -16.50 -2.50
CA LYS A 52 5.97 -15.10 -2.65
C LYS A 52 4.88 -14.21 -2.09
N TYR A 53 5.28 -13.24 -1.28
CA TYR A 53 4.38 -12.21 -0.78
C TYR A 53 4.52 -10.97 -1.66
N ILE A 54 3.40 -10.49 -2.18
CA ILE A 54 3.32 -9.33 -3.05
C ILE A 54 2.50 -8.27 -2.34
N LEU A 55 3.16 -7.17 -1.98
CA LEU A 55 2.49 -5.97 -1.54
C LEU A 55 1.76 -5.35 -2.73
N ILE A 56 0.49 -5.02 -2.55
CA ILE A 56 -0.34 -4.30 -3.50
C ILE A 56 -0.80 -3.03 -2.81
N PHE A 57 -0.42 -1.90 -3.38
CA PHE A 57 -0.71 -0.59 -2.82
C PHE A 57 -1.24 0.33 -3.91
N ARG A 58 -2.32 1.05 -3.65
CA ARG A 58 -2.95 1.98 -4.59
C ARG A 58 -3.28 3.26 -3.86
N TYR A 59 -2.84 4.38 -4.42
CA TYR A 59 -3.08 5.71 -3.88
C TYR A 59 -3.44 6.70 -4.98
N GLN A 60 -4.05 7.80 -4.61
CA GLN A 60 -4.43 8.86 -5.51
C GLN A 60 -4.16 10.21 -4.86
N LEU A 61 -3.62 11.16 -5.63
CA LEU A 61 -3.46 12.53 -5.17
C LEU A 61 -4.84 13.20 -5.09
N VAL A 62 -5.15 13.78 -3.92
CA VAL A 62 -6.39 14.52 -3.66
C VAL A 62 -6.19 15.99 -4.02
#